data_AF-R7TRS5-F1
#
_entry.id   AF-R7TRS5-F1
#
_cell.length_a   1.000
_cell.length_b   1.000
_cell.length_c   1.000
_cell.angle_alpha   90.00
_cell.angle_beta   90.00
_cell.angle_gamma   90.00
#
_symmetry.space_group_name_H-M   'P 1'
#
loop_
_entity.id
_entity.type
_entity.pdbx_description
1 polymer ?
#
loop_
_entity_poly.entity_id
_entity_poly.type
_entity_poly.pdbx_seq_one_letter_code
_entity_poly.pdbx_strand_id
1 'polypeptide(L)'
;MAIRILDTILLLIGRLIVKGIFLFFRLIFCIVQTISWKIFGIQDAVEKNKDPKSKPVAQALKVLASWKYCLLMPPSLRDFICVHDEYIDPEYVIQNDHVSLFFLDPHQDVAVFGEGIPGQKLWHSDCDSFISLALFKFSKRLIVMPMEEFHKVCARLPDPEKPLIIMGNTARCGSTLLTQIFECTNKVISYSEPYPLNNLGAMFHKKGHCAEVTKLARSLLKMYLRPLDCMPDVEGYLLKPSGPSFVCAKAIKEVHAKTTVFYLYRDMECVTKSMYKLSFVLPTTRMCYLFCRLNGNLVEAAFRNALFPTEGTNRVTDNDYCSGIFQAAIASNVYLKMRKEDKDVHGLLFDDLLQDKEKGVRAILKICRLPESLFKDAMVAFTRDSQRNSIVSKEVFAAIKPLEYTEEDKKKSNQLLKEFGYPPIDQPCRIDGTLDFDEILGN
;
A
#
# COMPACT_ATOMS: atom_id res chain seq x y z
N MET A 1 29.08 -11.59 0.67
CA MET A 1 27.63 -11.34 0.88
C MET A 1 27.48 -10.36 2.02
N ALA A 2 26.79 -9.24 1.80
CA ALA A 2 26.54 -8.27 2.84
C ALA A 2 25.42 -8.76 3.79
N ILE A 3 24.46 -9.51 3.24
CA ILE A 3 23.47 -10.26 4.02
C ILE A 3 24.11 -11.49 4.70
N ARG A 4 24.11 -11.51 6.04
CA ARG A 4 24.61 -12.63 6.84
C ARG A 4 23.58 -13.76 6.93
N ILE A 5 24.07 -15.01 6.90
CA ILE A 5 23.22 -16.22 7.00
C ILE A 5 22.49 -16.27 8.35
N LEU A 6 23.17 -15.96 9.45
CA LEU A 6 22.56 -15.99 10.78
C LEU A 6 21.39 -15.00 10.91
N ASP A 7 21.58 -13.76 10.45
CA ASP A 7 20.50 -12.75 10.45
C ASP A 7 19.29 -13.22 9.63
N THR A 8 19.56 -13.90 8.52
CA THR A 8 18.54 -14.47 7.65
C THR A 8 17.76 -15.59 8.35
N ILE A 9 18.46 -16.51 9.02
CA ILE A 9 17.83 -17.58 9.81
C ILE A 9 16.97 -16.98 10.91
N LEU A 10 17.52 -16.05 11.70
CA LEU A 10 16.80 -15.41 12.80
C LEU A 10 15.54 -14.68 12.31
N LEU A 11 15.65 -13.90 11.23
CA LEU A 11 14.53 -13.16 10.68
C LEU A 11 13.47 -14.09 10.09
N LEU A 12 13.86 -15.07 9.26
CA LEU A 12 12.89 -15.89 8.53
C LEU A 12 12.32 -17.01 9.39
N ILE A 13 13.19 -17.83 9.99
CA ILE A 13 12.80 -19.00 10.78
C ILE A 13 12.23 -18.54 12.12
N GLY A 14 12.82 -17.53 12.77
CA GLY A 14 12.29 -16.99 14.02
C GLY A 14 10.86 -16.47 13.84
N ARG A 15 10.59 -15.68 12.80
CA ARG A 15 9.22 -15.24 12.48
C ARG A 15 8.30 -16.42 12.14
N LEU A 16 8.79 -17.42 11.41
CA LEU A 16 7.98 -18.58 11.04
C LEU A 16 7.55 -19.39 12.28
N ILE A 17 8.46 -19.60 13.23
CA ILE A 17 8.18 -20.27 14.51
C ILE A 17 7.10 -19.51 15.27
N VAL A 18 7.24 -18.19 15.40
CA VAL A 18 6.22 -17.37 16.10
C VAL A 18 4.87 -17.41 15.37
N LYS A 19 4.83 -17.39 14.03
CA LYS A 19 3.57 -17.59 13.27
C LYS A 19 2.96 -18.95 13.58
N GLY A 20 3.78 -20.00 13.59
CA GLY A 20 3.35 -21.37 13.86
C GLY A 20 2.71 -21.49 15.24
N ILE A 21 3.37 -20.94 16.26
CA ILE A 21 2.85 -20.88 17.64
C ILE A 21 1.51 -20.12 17.67
N PHE A 22 1.43 -18.95 17.04
CA PHE A 22 0.19 -18.18 16.98
C PHE A 22 -0.95 -18.95 16.28
N LEU A 23 -0.67 -19.58 15.15
CA LEU A 23 -1.66 -20.36 14.40
C LEU A 23 -2.13 -21.58 15.20
N PHE A 24 -1.25 -22.22 15.97
CA PHE A 24 -1.61 -23.31 16.87
C PHE A 24 -2.59 -22.86 17.96
N PHE A 25 -2.28 -21.76 18.67
CA PHE A 25 -3.21 -21.20 19.66
C PHE A 25 -4.52 -20.74 19.02
N ARG A 26 -4.46 -20.13 17.84
CA ARG A 26 -5.65 -19.74 17.08
C ARG A 26 -6.51 -20.95 16.72
N LEU A 27 -5.91 -22.07 16.32
CA LEU A 27 -6.65 -23.30 16.00
C LEU A 27 -7.43 -23.80 17.22
N ILE A 28 -6.76 -23.92 18.37
CA ILE A 28 -7.40 -24.31 19.63
C ILE A 28 -8.55 -23.37 19.95
N PHE A 29 -8.30 -22.06 19.85
CA PHE A 29 -9.32 -21.05 20.11
C PHE A 29 -10.52 -21.17 19.17
N CYS A 30 -10.29 -21.38 17.87
CA CYS A 30 -11.37 -21.55 16.89
C CYS A 30 -12.23 -22.79 17.16
N ILE A 31 -11.64 -23.89 17.66
CA ILE A 31 -12.39 -25.09 18.05
C ILE A 31 -13.33 -24.76 19.21
N VAL A 32 -12.82 -24.14 20.27
CA VAL A 32 -13.62 -23.71 21.43
C VAL A 32 -14.70 -22.72 21.01
N GLN A 33 -14.33 -21.73 20.17
CA GLN A 33 -15.24 -20.74 19.64
C GLN A 33 -16.38 -21.37 18.83
N THR A 34 -16.08 -22.33 17.96
CA THR A 34 -17.09 -22.99 17.13
C THR A 34 -18.14 -23.70 17.99
N ILE A 35 -17.69 -24.40 19.04
CA ILE A 35 -18.57 -25.04 20.01
C ILE A 35 -19.42 -23.99 20.73
N SER A 36 -18.79 -22.94 21.24
CA SER A 36 -19.47 -21.83 21.92
C SER A 36 -20.51 -21.15 21.02
N TRP A 37 -20.15 -20.82 19.78
CA TRP A 37 -21.04 -20.15 18.82
C TRP A 37 -22.24 -21.00 18.45
N LYS A 38 -22.07 -22.32 18.36
CA LYS A 38 -23.18 -23.24 18.16
C LYS A 38 -24.11 -23.29 19.38
N ILE A 39 -23.55 -23.33 20.59
CA ILE A 39 -24.35 -23.32 21.85
C ILE A 39 -25.15 -22.02 21.99
N PHE A 40 -24.58 -20.88 21.61
CA PHE A 40 -25.21 -19.56 21.75
C PHE A 40 -25.98 -19.09 20.50
N GLY A 41 -26.16 -19.94 19.49
CA GLY A 41 -26.92 -19.61 18.26
C GLY A 41 -26.28 -18.53 17.37
N ILE A 42 -25.01 -18.16 17.63
CA ILE A 42 -24.28 -17.20 16.80
C ILE A 42 -24.09 -17.76 15.39
N GLN A 43 -23.80 -19.06 15.28
CA GLN A 43 -23.65 -19.73 13.99
C GLN A 43 -24.96 -19.70 13.19
N ASP A 44 -26.10 -19.93 13.84
CA ASP A 44 -27.41 -19.88 13.20
C ASP A 44 -27.72 -18.48 12.65
N ALA A 45 -27.31 -17.43 13.37
CA ALA A 45 -27.41 -16.06 12.90
C ALA A 45 -26.49 -15.78 11.69
N VAL A 46 -25.24 -16.27 11.70
CA VAL A 46 -24.34 -16.18 10.54
C VAL A 46 -24.94 -16.88 9.32
N GLU A 47 -25.54 -18.06 9.51
CA GLU A 47 -26.17 -18.83 8.44
C GLU A 47 -27.42 -18.12 7.91
N LYS A 48 -28.24 -17.55 8.81
CA LYS A 48 -29.41 -16.75 8.43
C LYS A 48 -29.03 -15.50 7.64
N ASN A 49 -27.91 -14.85 7.95
CA ASN A 49 -27.42 -13.69 7.20
C ASN A 49 -26.98 -14.02 5.76
N LYS A 50 -26.82 -15.31 5.42
CA LYS A 50 -26.61 -15.74 4.04
C LYS A 50 -27.92 -15.86 3.27
N ASP A 51 -29.08 -15.84 3.94
CA ASP A 51 -30.39 -15.81 3.27
C ASP A 51 -30.62 -14.41 2.67
N PRO A 52 -30.81 -14.30 1.34
CA PRO A 52 -31.11 -13.03 0.67
C PRO A 52 -32.36 -12.31 1.19
N LYS A 53 -33.26 -13.02 1.88
CA LYS A 53 -34.50 -12.46 2.46
C LYS A 53 -34.30 -11.87 3.86
N SER A 54 -33.16 -12.10 4.49
CA SER A 54 -32.86 -11.57 5.82
C SER A 54 -32.48 -10.08 5.76
N LYS A 55 -32.72 -9.33 6.84
CA LYS A 55 -32.18 -7.97 6.95
C LYS A 55 -30.65 -8.11 7.09
N PRO A 56 -29.85 -7.60 6.13
CA PRO A 56 -28.42 -7.78 6.17
C PRO A 56 -27.82 -7.10 7.40
N VAL A 57 -26.90 -7.80 8.06
CA VAL A 57 -26.13 -7.26 9.19
C VAL A 57 -24.65 -7.51 8.96
N ALA A 58 -23.83 -6.58 9.39
CA ALA A 58 -22.39 -6.78 9.50
C ALA A 58 -22.07 -7.44 10.85
N GLN A 59 -21.07 -8.30 10.90
CA GLN A 59 -20.64 -8.94 12.13
C GLN A 59 -19.46 -8.17 12.72
N ALA A 60 -19.63 -7.60 13.91
CA ALA A 60 -18.53 -7.02 14.68
C ALA A 60 -17.80 -8.13 15.46
N LEU A 61 -16.49 -8.16 15.32
CA LEU A 61 -15.60 -9.13 15.95
C LEU A 61 -14.57 -8.39 16.81
N LYS A 62 -14.62 -8.59 18.14
CA LYS A 62 -13.62 -8.01 19.04
C LYS A 62 -12.27 -8.70 18.85
N VAL A 63 -11.21 -7.91 18.66
CA VAL A 63 -9.84 -8.42 18.49
C VAL A 63 -9.24 -8.72 19.86
N LEU A 64 -8.84 -9.97 20.09
CA LEU A 64 -8.16 -10.39 21.32
C LEU A 64 -6.65 -10.44 21.14
N ALA A 65 -6.19 -10.93 19.99
CA ALA A 65 -4.80 -10.97 19.62
C ALA A 65 -4.64 -10.92 18.10
N SER A 66 -3.50 -10.41 17.64
CA SER A 66 -3.17 -10.31 16.23
C SER A 66 -1.70 -10.63 16.02
N TRP A 67 -1.39 -11.42 15.00
CA TRP A 67 -0.01 -11.69 14.62
C TRP A 67 0.13 -12.06 13.14
N LYS A 68 1.15 -11.48 12.50
CA LYS A 68 1.42 -11.65 11.07
C LYS A 68 2.90 -11.87 10.79
N TYR A 69 3.19 -12.76 9.84
CA TYR A 69 4.55 -13.17 9.50
C TYR A 69 5.39 -12.01 8.95
N CYS A 70 4.82 -11.30 7.99
CA CYS A 70 5.41 -10.10 7.43
C CYS A 70 4.31 -9.07 7.19
N LEU A 71 4.59 -7.83 7.57
CA LEU A 71 3.64 -6.74 7.48
C LEU A 71 3.28 -6.37 6.03
N LEU A 72 4.16 -6.66 5.05
CA LEU A 72 3.88 -6.47 3.62
C LEU A 72 2.98 -7.54 3.00
N MET A 73 2.76 -8.67 3.69
CA MET A 73 1.85 -9.68 3.15
C MET A 73 0.41 -9.14 3.12
N PRO A 74 -0.48 -9.71 2.31
CA PRO A 74 -1.92 -9.49 2.44
C PRO A 74 -2.41 -9.71 3.88
N PRO A 75 -3.18 -8.80 4.49
CA PRO A 75 -3.90 -9.10 5.72
C PRO A 75 -4.99 -10.14 5.47
N SER A 76 -5.28 -10.95 6.49
CA SER A 76 -6.37 -11.93 6.47
C SER A 76 -7.00 -12.04 7.86
N LEU A 77 -8.25 -12.49 7.94
CA LEU A 77 -8.90 -12.88 9.20
C LEU A 77 -8.12 -13.99 9.95
N ARG A 78 -7.21 -14.71 9.27
CA ARG A 78 -6.30 -15.69 9.90
C ARG A 78 -5.15 -15.06 10.70
N ASP A 79 -4.94 -13.75 10.55
CA ASP A 79 -3.94 -13.01 11.32
C ASP A 79 -4.48 -12.55 12.68
N PHE A 80 -5.75 -12.84 12.98
CA PHE A 80 -6.42 -12.42 14.19
C PHE A 80 -7.02 -13.60 14.95
N ILE A 81 -7.03 -13.47 16.27
CA ILE A 81 -7.90 -14.18 17.20
C ILE A 81 -8.95 -13.16 17.63
N CYS A 82 -10.20 -13.45 17.28
CA CYS A 82 -11.34 -12.57 17.56
C CYS A 82 -12.44 -13.36 18.24
N VAL A 83 -13.34 -12.65 18.92
CA VAL A 83 -14.63 -13.18 19.38
C VAL A 83 -15.77 -12.39 18.75
N HIS A 84 -16.92 -13.04 18.58
CA HIS A 84 -18.13 -12.32 18.23
C HIS A 84 -18.44 -11.30 19.34
N ASP A 85 -18.73 -10.08 18.92
CA ASP A 85 -19.18 -9.00 19.80
C ASP A 85 -20.69 -8.80 19.60
N GLU A 86 -21.07 -8.38 18.40
CA GLU A 86 -22.47 -8.12 18.05
C GLU A 86 -22.70 -8.15 16.53
N TYR A 87 -23.97 -8.10 16.12
CA TYR A 87 -24.38 -7.82 14.75
C TYR A 87 -24.83 -6.36 14.66
N ILE A 88 -24.30 -5.62 13.69
CA ILE A 88 -24.55 -4.19 13.52
C ILE A 88 -25.15 -3.88 12.16
N ASP A 89 -25.82 -2.74 12.06
CA ASP A 89 -26.29 -2.21 10.78
C ASP A 89 -25.07 -1.91 9.87
N PRO A 90 -25.06 -2.37 8.60
CA PRO A 90 -23.98 -2.07 7.68
C PRO A 90 -23.67 -0.57 7.52
N GLU A 91 -24.65 0.32 7.73
CA GLU A 91 -24.46 1.77 7.67
C GLU A 91 -23.52 2.31 8.76
N TYR A 92 -23.29 1.54 9.83
CA TYR A 92 -22.37 1.90 10.89
C TYR A 92 -20.98 2.28 10.34
N VAL A 93 -20.49 1.60 9.30
CA VAL A 93 -19.13 1.82 8.76
C VAL A 93 -18.97 3.16 8.04
N ILE A 94 -20.08 3.78 7.60
CA ILE A 94 -20.06 5.10 6.96
C ILE A 94 -20.47 6.22 7.91
N GLN A 95 -21.12 5.90 9.02
CA GLN A 95 -21.52 6.85 10.07
C GLN A 95 -20.41 7.16 11.07
N ASN A 96 -19.28 6.45 11.01
CA ASN A 96 -18.23 6.52 12.01
C ASN A 96 -16.84 6.70 11.37
N ASP A 97 -16.19 7.82 11.69
CA ASP A 97 -14.87 8.18 11.17
C ASP A 97 -13.73 7.30 11.68
N HIS A 98 -13.88 6.71 12.86
CA HIS A 98 -12.90 5.77 13.43
C HIS A 98 -12.99 4.37 12.82
N VAL A 99 -13.85 4.17 11.82
CA VAL A 99 -13.97 2.94 11.03
C VAL A 99 -13.35 3.16 9.65
N SER A 100 -12.48 2.25 9.22
CA SER A 100 -11.85 2.33 7.90
C SER A 100 -11.78 0.96 7.21
N LEU A 101 -11.98 0.96 5.89
CA LEU A 101 -11.90 -0.27 5.10
C LEU A 101 -10.47 -0.82 5.13
N PHE A 102 -10.33 -2.05 5.62
CA PHE A 102 -9.04 -2.65 5.89
C PHE A 102 -8.58 -3.59 4.79
N PHE A 103 -9.39 -4.59 4.43
CA PHE A 103 -9.11 -5.48 3.31
C PHE A 103 -10.38 -6.14 2.79
N LEU A 104 -10.28 -6.68 1.57
CA LEU A 104 -11.30 -7.56 1.01
C LEU A 104 -10.78 -8.99 1.14
N ASP A 105 -11.56 -9.89 1.72
CA ASP A 105 -11.24 -11.31 1.80
C ASP A 105 -11.92 -12.06 0.63
N PRO A 106 -11.18 -12.36 -0.46
CA PRO A 106 -11.77 -13.02 -1.62
C PRO A 106 -12.15 -14.48 -1.35
N HIS A 107 -11.66 -15.10 -0.27
CA HIS A 107 -12.01 -16.47 0.06
C HIS A 107 -13.37 -16.58 0.74
N GLN A 108 -13.76 -15.53 1.46
CA GLN A 108 -15.03 -15.46 2.18
C GLN A 108 -16.04 -14.52 1.52
N ASP A 109 -15.62 -13.81 0.47
CA ASP A 109 -16.40 -12.79 -0.25
C ASP A 109 -16.97 -11.71 0.70
N VAL A 110 -16.08 -11.16 1.55
CA VAL A 110 -16.41 -10.12 2.53
C VAL A 110 -15.47 -8.93 2.44
N ALA A 111 -16.01 -7.74 2.72
CA ALA A 111 -15.26 -6.55 3.07
C ALA A 111 -15.03 -6.53 4.59
N VAL A 112 -13.78 -6.29 5.01
CA VAL A 112 -13.39 -6.19 6.41
C VAL A 112 -12.97 -4.77 6.72
N PHE A 113 -13.58 -4.17 7.74
CA PHE A 113 -13.24 -2.85 8.25
C PHE A 113 -12.54 -3.00 9.60
N GLY A 114 -11.56 -2.14 9.85
CA GLY A 114 -10.96 -1.97 11.17
C GLY A 114 -11.64 -0.82 11.90
N GLU A 115 -12.01 -1.03 13.15
CA GLU A 115 -12.59 -0.02 14.01
C GLU A 115 -11.63 0.34 15.15
N GLY A 116 -11.25 1.61 15.22
CA GLY A 116 -10.39 2.16 16.27
C GLY A 116 -11.18 2.64 17.48
N ILE A 117 -10.53 3.43 18.35
CA ILE A 117 -11.27 4.16 19.39
C ILE A 117 -11.95 5.40 18.78
N PRO A 118 -13.09 5.87 19.31
CA PRO A 118 -13.74 7.10 18.83
C PRO A 118 -12.77 8.28 18.75
N GLY A 119 -12.81 9.01 17.63
CA GLY A 119 -11.91 10.13 17.33
C GLY A 119 -10.54 9.72 16.76
N GLN A 120 -10.18 8.44 16.75
CA GLN A 120 -8.93 7.98 16.15
C GLN A 120 -9.02 7.96 14.62
N LYS A 121 -8.14 8.73 13.97
CA LYS A 121 -8.00 8.78 12.51
C LYS A 121 -7.03 7.69 12.04
N LEU A 122 -7.53 6.46 11.85
CA LEU A 122 -6.69 5.31 11.47
C LEU A 122 -5.97 5.47 10.11
N TRP A 123 -6.46 6.36 9.25
CA TRP A 123 -5.84 6.69 7.97
C TRP A 123 -4.69 7.71 8.09
N HIS A 124 -4.59 8.44 9.21
CA HIS A 124 -3.63 9.53 9.40
C HIS A 124 -2.25 9.03 9.86
N SER A 125 -1.19 9.70 9.41
CA SER A 125 0.19 9.26 9.66
C SER A 125 0.65 9.35 11.13
N ASP A 126 -0.12 10.04 11.98
CA ASP A 126 0.10 10.01 13.42
C ASP A 126 -0.17 8.62 14.04
N CYS A 127 -1.07 7.83 13.45
CA CYS A 127 -1.26 6.44 13.86
C CYS A 127 -0.14 5.55 13.31
N ASP A 128 0.02 5.51 12.00
CA ASP A 128 1.12 4.83 11.30
C ASP A 128 1.27 5.44 9.91
N SER A 129 2.48 5.40 9.34
CA SER A 129 2.78 5.87 7.98
C SER A 129 2.01 5.11 6.87
N PHE A 130 1.39 3.98 7.21
CA PHE A 130 0.65 3.12 6.30
C PHE A 130 -0.69 2.70 6.94
N ILE A 131 -1.82 2.97 6.27
CA ILE A 131 -3.15 2.71 6.83
C ILE A 131 -3.34 1.24 7.16
N SER A 132 -2.81 0.33 6.34
CA SER A 132 -2.90 -1.11 6.58
C SER A 132 -2.18 -1.53 7.88
N LEU A 133 -1.10 -0.85 8.25
CA LEU A 133 -0.41 -1.10 9.52
C LEU A 133 -1.12 -0.47 10.70
N ALA A 134 -1.66 0.75 10.54
CA ALA A 134 -2.49 1.38 11.54
C ALA A 134 -3.71 0.50 11.87
N LEU A 135 -4.43 0.04 10.85
CA LEU A 135 -5.58 -0.85 11.02
C LEU A 135 -5.17 -2.18 11.66
N PHE A 136 -4.05 -2.78 11.25
CA PHE A 136 -3.57 -4.02 11.88
C PHE A 136 -3.25 -3.85 13.38
N LYS A 137 -2.61 -2.74 13.76
CA LYS A 137 -2.14 -2.49 15.13
C LYS A 137 -3.22 -1.98 16.07
N PHE A 138 -4.11 -1.12 15.58
CA PHE A 138 -4.98 -0.31 16.43
C PHE A 138 -6.46 -0.69 16.38
N SER A 139 -6.88 -1.57 15.46
CA SER A 139 -8.27 -2.03 15.43
C SER A 139 -8.64 -2.77 16.72
N LYS A 140 -9.69 -2.28 17.38
CA LYS A 140 -10.32 -2.92 18.55
C LYS A 140 -11.36 -3.93 18.15
N ARG A 141 -12.07 -3.66 17.05
CA ARG A 141 -12.99 -4.58 16.40
C ARG A 141 -12.69 -4.66 14.91
N LEU A 142 -13.00 -5.82 14.33
CA LEU A 142 -13.10 -6.00 12.89
C LEU A 142 -14.58 -6.13 12.55
N ILE A 143 -15.05 -5.33 11.61
CA ILE A 143 -16.42 -5.40 11.11
C ILE A 143 -16.37 -6.17 9.80
N VAL A 144 -17.00 -7.33 9.77
CA VAL A 144 -17.04 -8.23 8.61
C VAL A 144 -18.39 -8.08 7.91
N MET A 145 -18.36 -7.65 6.66
CA MET A 145 -19.54 -7.33 5.87
C MET A 145 -19.51 -8.13 4.55
N PRO A 146 -20.61 -8.80 4.16
CA PRO A 146 -20.70 -9.42 2.83
C PRO A 146 -20.39 -8.43 1.70
N MET A 147 -19.69 -8.85 0.65
CA MET A 147 -19.32 -7.96 -0.46
C MET A 147 -20.54 -7.36 -1.17
N GLU A 148 -21.64 -8.10 -1.28
CA GLU A 148 -22.89 -7.57 -1.83
C GLU A 148 -23.40 -6.36 -1.02
N GLU A 149 -23.39 -6.47 0.30
CA GLU A 149 -23.81 -5.39 1.19
C GLU A 149 -22.84 -4.23 1.19
N PHE A 150 -21.54 -4.51 1.13
CA PHE A 150 -20.53 -3.48 0.92
C PHE A 150 -20.82 -2.64 -0.33
N HIS A 151 -21.15 -3.29 -1.45
CA HIS A 151 -21.54 -2.59 -2.67
C HIS A 151 -22.82 -1.76 -2.49
N LYS A 152 -23.83 -2.26 -1.77
CA LYS A 152 -25.08 -1.53 -1.48
C LYS A 152 -24.84 -0.31 -0.60
N VAL A 153 -24.06 -0.44 0.47
CA VAL A 153 -23.62 0.68 1.33
C VAL A 153 -22.91 1.72 0.49
N CYS A 154 -21.94 1.31 -0.33
CA CYS A 154 -21.21 2.24 -1.18
C CYS A 154 -22.11 2.93 -2.22
N ALA A 155 -23.14 2.26 -2.75
CA ALA A 155 -24.05 2.84 -3.73
C ALA A 155 -24.84 4.04 -3.18
N ARG A 156 -25.06 4.10 -1.86
CA ARG A 156 -25.75 5.20 -1.16
C ARG A 156 -24.87 6.42 -0.91
N LEU A 157 -23.55 6.25 -0.94
CA LEU A 157 -22.61 7.35 -0.79
C LEU A 157 -22.63 8.27 -2.02
N PRO A 158 -22.39 9.58 -1.85
CA PRO A 158 -22.31 10.52 -2.96
C PRO A 158 -21.19 10.13 -3.94
N ASP A 159 -21.31 10.57 -5.18
CA ASP A 159 -20.22 10.46 -6.14
C ASP A 159 -19.09 11.43 -5.75
N PRO A 160 -17.81 11.03 -5.88
CA PRO A 160 -16.70 11.90 -5.53
C PRO A 160 -16.56 13.03 -6.56
N GLU A 161 -16.59 14.28 -6.07
CA GLU A 161 -16.46 15.48 -6.91
C GLU A 161 -15.09 16.18 -6.77
N LYS A 162 -14.42 15.97 -5.63
CA LYS A 162 -13.16 16.62 -5.30
C LYS A 162 -12.00 16.02 -6.11
N PRO A 163 -10.91 16.78 -6.32
CA PRO A 163 -9.68 16.26 -6.90
C PRO A 163 -9.25 14.93 -6.28
N LEU A 164 -8.97 13.94 -7.14
CA LEU A 164 -8.44 12.63 -6.75
C LEU A 164 -7.06 12.46 -7.37
N ILE A 165 -6.11 12.10 -6.52
CA ILE A 165 -4.74 11.81 -6.89
C ILE A 165 -4.46 10.33 -6.66
N ILE A 166 -3.92 9.64 -7.68
CA ILE A 166 -3.36 8.29 -7.53
C ILE A 166 -1.85 8.36 -7.66
N MET A 167 -1.14 7.96 -6.61
CA MET A 167 0.32 7.96 -6.56
C MET A 167 0.90 6.55 -6.55
N GLY A 168 1.46 6.12 -7.68
CA GLY A 168 2.30 4.94 -7.75
C GLY A 168 3.69 5.21 -7.18
N ASN A 169 4.45 4.14 -6.87
CA ASN A 169 5.80 4.31 -6.34
C ASN A 169 6.70 3.08 -6.50
N THR A 170 8.02 3.32 -6.65
CA THR A 170 9.08 2.28 -6.72
C THR A 170 9.34 1.54 -5.39
N ALA A 171 8.69 1.95 -4.30
CA ALA A 171 9.11 1.72 -2.92
C ALA A 171 10.45 2.38 -2.58
N ARG A 172 10.58 2.84 -1.33
CA ARG A 172 11.78 3.53 -0.78
C ARG A 172 12.24 4.77 -1.58
N CYS A 173 11.36 5.34 -2.39
CA CYS A 173 11.59 6.54 -3.18
C CYS A 173 11.09 7.84 -2.52
N GLY A 174 10.73 7.81 -1.23
CA GLY A 174 10.19 8.99 -0.53
C GLY A 174 8.67 9.15 -0.57
N SER A 175 7.94 8.11 -0.99
CA SER A 175 6.47 8.16 -1.14
C SER A 175 5.72 8.42 0.17
N THR A 176 6.27 8.01 1.32
CA THR A 176 5.71 8.37 2.63
C THR A 176 5.81 9.86 2.92
N LEU A 177 6.94 10.51 2.58
CA LEU A 177 7.09 11.96 2.74
C LEU A 177 6.11 12.68 1.83
N LEU A 178 6.01 12.28 0.57
CA LEU A 178 5.07 12.90 -0.36
C LEU A 178 3.61 12.74 0.09
N THR A 179 3.25 11.59 0.66
CA THR A 179 1.92 11.42 1.28
C THR A 179 1.69 12.44 2.40
N GLN A 180 2.70 12.70 3.24
CA GLN A 180 2.60 13.69 4.31
C GLN A 180 2.57 15.14 3.83
N ILE A 181 3.15 15.45 2.67
CA ILE A 181 3.00 16.78 2.04
C ILE A 181 1.52 17.08 1.82
N PHE A 182 0.74 16.12 1.34
CA PHE A 182 -0.71 16.27 1.21
C PHE A 182 -1.42 16.26 2.56
N GLU A 183 -1.10 15.30 3.44
CA GLU A 183 -1.75 15.17 4.74
C GLU A 183 -1.58 16.40 5.65
N CYS A 184 -0.38 17.00 5.68
CA CYS A 184 -0.08 18.17 6.53
C CYS A 184 -0.93 19.40 6.20
N THR A 185 -1.57 19.44 5.03
CA THR A 185 -2.52 20.51 4.67
C THR A 185 -3.78 20.53 5.55
N ASN A 186 -4.10 19.41 6.23
CA ASN A 186 -5.35 19.20 6.96
C ASN A 186 -6.62 19.43 6.11
N LYS A 187 -6.46 19.43 4.79
CA LYS A 187 -7.51 19.64 3.79
C LYS A 187 -7.49 18.55 2.71
N VAL A 188 -6.46 17.70 2.68
CA VAL A 188 -6.35 16.56 1.78
C VAL A 188 -6.29 15.26 2.57
N ILE A 189 -7.27 14.38 2.38
CA ILE A 189 -7.26 13.05 3.01
C ILE A 189 -6.35 12.13 2.21
N SER A 190 -5.35 11.55 2.88
CA SER A 190 -4.29 10.77 2.23
C SER A 190 -4.26 9.34 2.75
N TYR A 191 -4.55 8.38 1.88
CA TYR A 191 -4.52 6.95 2.20
C TYR A 191 -3.22 6.32 1.68
N SER A 192 -2.32 5.96 2.59
CA SER A 192 -1.04 5.30 2.29
C SER A 192 -1.18 3.78 2.32
N GLU A 193 -1.13 3.15 1.14
CA GLU A 193 -1.25 1.70 0.92
C GLU A 193 -2.58 1.08 1.40
N PRO A 194 -3.73 1.62 0.97
CA PRO A 194 -5.02 0.99 1.18
C PRO A 194 -5.05 -0.37 0.47
N TYR A 195 -5.04 -1.44 1.25
CA TYR A 195 -4.91 -2.81 0.73
C TYR A 195 -6.00 -3.22 -0.28
N PRO A 196 -7.27 -2.80 -0.17
CA PRO A 196 -8.30 -3.05 -1.19
C PRO A 196 -7.95 -2.58 -2.60
N LEU A 197 -7.06 -1.59 -2.76
CA LEU A 197 -6.56 -1.22 -4.09
C LEU A 197 -5.65 -2.29 -4.69
N ASN A 198 -5.00 -3.11 -3.87
CA ASN A 198 -4.27 -4.30 -4.34
C ASN A 198 -5.25 -5.34 -4.89
N ASN A 199 -6.39 -5.56 -4.24
CA ASN A 199 -7.44 -6.43 -4.76
C ASN A 199 -7.97 -5.92 -6.11
N LEU A 200 -8.20 -4.61 -6.24
CA LEU A 200 -8.60 -3.99 -7.50
C LEU A 200 -7.53 -4.15 -8.58
N GLY A 201 -6.26 -3.89 -8.26
CA GLY A 201 -5.15 -4.07 -9.19
C GLY A 201 -5.00 -5.51 -9.66
N ALA A 202 -5.13 -6.49 -8.76
CA ALA A 202 -5.12 -7.91 -9.08
C ALA A 202 -6.30 -8.31 -9.99
N MET A 203 -7.51 -7.84 -9.66
CA MET A 203 -8.71 -8.11 -10.45
C MET A 203 -8.61 -7.51 -11.85
N PHE A 204 -8.15 -6.26 -11.95
CA PHE A 204 -7.92 -5.58 -13.23
C PHE A 204 -6.85 -6.28 -14.07
N HIS A 205 -5.74 -6.71 -13.45
CA HIS A 205 -4.71 -7.47 -14.16
C HIS A 205 -5.27 -8.77 -14.78
N LYS A 206 -6.17 -9.45 -14.06
CA LYS A 206 -6.76 -10.72 -14.51
C LYS A 206 -7.90 -10.55 -15.53
N LYS A 207 -8.77 -9.55 -15.33
CA LYS A 207 -10.03 -9.42 -16.08
C LYS A 207 -10.06 -8.25 -17.05
N GLY A 208 -9.10 -7.34 -16.99
CA GLY A 208 -9.12 -6.09 -17.74
C GLY A 208 -10.33 -5.23 -17.39
N HIS A 209 -10.77 -4.42 -18.35
CA HIS A 209 -11.94 -3.59 -18.22
C HIS A 209 -13.22 -4.44 -18.33
N CYS A 210 -13.96 -4.55 -17.23
CA CYS A 210 -15.22 -5.26 -17.18
C CYS A 210 -16.14 -4.66 -16.11
N ALA A 211 -17.42 -5.06 -16.13
CA ALA A 211 -18.43 -4.55 -15.22
C ALA A 211 -18.08 -4.80 -13.74
N GLU A 212 -17.47 -5.93 -13.41
CA GLU A 212 -17.06 -6.26 -12.03
C GLU A 212 -15.94 -5.35 -11.53
N VAL A 213 -14.90 -5.14 -12.35
CA VAL A 213 -13.80 -4.23 -12.02
C VAL A 213 -14.31 -2.80 -11.86
N THR A 214 -15.19 -2.36 -12.76
CA THR A 214 -15.82 -1.03 -12.69
C THR A 214 -16.66 -0.88 -11.42
N LYS A 215 -17.45 -1.90 -11.07
CA LYS A 215 -18.27 -1.92 -9.85
C LYS A 215 -17.40 -1.83 -8.61
N LEU A 216 -16.32 -2.62 -8.53
CA LEU A 216 -15.40 -2.59 -7.40
C LEU A 216 -14.68 -1.24 -7.32
N ALA A 217 -14.15 -0.72 -8.43
CA ALA A 217 -13.52 0.59 -8.47
C ALA A 217 -14.47 1.68 -7.96
N ARG A 218 -15.72 1.70 -8.42
CA ARG A 218 -16.74 2.66 -7.94
C ARG A 218 -17.00 2.53 -6.44
N SER A 219 -17.18 1.32 -5.93
CA SER A 219 -17.42 1.12 -4.49
C SER A 219 -16.21 1.55 -3.65
N LEU A 220 -14.99 1.23 -4.07
CA LEU A 220 -13.77 1.66 -3.36
C LEU A 220 -13.61 3.18 -3.38
N LEU A 221 -13.83 3.84 -4.52
CA LEU A 221 -13.77 5.29 -4.60
C LEU A 221 -14.79 5.95 -3.68
N LYS A 222 -16.05 5.54 -3.74
CA LYS A 222 -17.09 6.07 -2.86
C LYS A 222 -16.75 5.88 -1.38
N MET A 223 -16.23 4.70 -1.01
CA MET A 223 -15.85 4.42 0.38
C MET A 223 -14.67 5.26 0.88
N TYR A 224 -13.62 5.41 0.08
CA TYR A 224 -12.43 6.18 0.46
C TYR A 224 -12.64 7.69 0.39
N LEU A 225 -13.51 8.15 -0.52
CA LEU A 225 -13.80 9.57 -0.75
C LEU A 225 -15.10 10.02 -0.08
N ARG A 226 -15.64 9.23 0.84
CA ARG A 226 -16.84 9.61 1.58
C ARG A 226 -16.57 10.87 2.44
N PRO A 227 -17.61 11.67 2.71
CA PRO A 227 -17.53 12.72 3.72
C PRO A 227 -17.14 12.13 5.09
N LEU A 228 -16.27 12.82 5.82
CA LEU A 228 -15.88 12.49 7.18
C LEU A 228 -16.14 13.70 8.07
N ASP A 229 -16.78 13.50 9.22
CA ASP A 229 -17.15 14.57 10.15
C ASP A 229 -15.90 15.27 10.73
N CYS A 230 -14.80 14.53 10.88
CA CYS A 230 -13.53 15.01 11.40
C CYS A 230 -12.73 15.87 10.42
N MET A 231 -13.21 16.01 9.18
CA MET A 231 -12.64 16.88 8.15
C MET A 231 -13.74 17.29 7.14
N PRO A 232 -14.61 18.26 7.48
CA PRO A 232 -15.75 18.63 6.64
C PRO A 232 -15.34 19.40 5.35
N ASP A 233 -14.22 20.12 5.40
CA ASP A 233 -13.77 20.99 4.30
C ASP A 233 -12.65 20.36 3.46
N VAL A 234 -12.89 19.18 2.89
CA VAL A 234 -11.88 18.50 2.07
C VAL A 234 -11.71 19.20 0.72
N GLU A 235 -10.46 19.47 0.36
CA GLU A 235 -10.01 20.03 -0.92
C GLU A 235 -9.57 18.95 -1.90
N GLY A 236 -9.23 17.74 -1.43
CA GLY A 236 -8.87 16.63 -2.31
C GLY A 236 -8.55 15.34 -1.57
N TYR A 237 -8.24 14.30 -2.36
CA TYR A 237 -7.93 12.97 -1.86
C TYR A 237 -6.69 12.41 -2.56
N LEU A 238 -5.81 11.79 -1.77
CA LEU A 238 -4.69 11.01 -2.29
C LEU A 238 -4.89 9.53 -1.95
N LEU A 239 -4.86 8.67 -2.96
CA LEU A 239 -4.71 7.23 -2.76
C LEU A 239 -3.34 6.80 -3.28
N LYS A 240 -2.49 6.31 -2.37
CA LYS A 240 -1.17 5.77 -2.71
C LYS A 240 -1.23 4.23 -2.66
N PRO A 241 -1.58 3.52 -3.74
CA PRO A 241 -1.51 2.06 -3.76
C PRO A 241 -0.08 1.56 -3.50
N SER A 242 0.03 0.28 -3.14
CA SER A 242 1.34 -0.39 -3.17
C SER A 242 1.90 -0.38 -4.59
N GLY A 243 3.24 -0.42 -4.74
CA GLY A 243 3.94 -0.31 -6.03
C GLY A 243 3.31 -1.13 -7.18
N PRO A 244 3.13 -2.46 -7.05
CA PRO A 244 2.59 -3.27 -8.14
C PRO A 244 1.09 -3.02 -8.38
N SER A 245 0.39 -2.49 -7.39
CA SER A 245 -1.05 -2.22 -7.47
C SER A 245 -1.36 -0.89 -8.17
N PHE A 246 -0.35 -0.13 -8.60
CA PHE A 246 -0.53 1.11 -9.34
C PHE A 246 -1.38 0.95 -10.62
N VAL A 247 -1.40 -0.25 -11.20
CA VAL A 247 -2.28 -0.59 -12.34
C VAL A 247 -3.77 -0.37 -12.07
N CYS A 248 -4.20 -0.34 -10.80
CA CYS A 248 -5.57 0.01 -10.43
C CYS A 248 -5.98 1.43 -10.86
N ALA A 249 -5.02 2.34 -11.13
CA ALA A 249 -5.30 3.70 -11.57
C ALA A 249 -6.11 3.73 -12.88
N LYS A 250 -5.95 2.73 -13.76
CA LYS A 250 -6.72 2.63 -15.02
C LYS A 250 -8.21 2.41 -14.75
N ALA A 251 -8.53 1.44 -13.90
CA ALA A 251 -9.91 1.18 -13.47
C ALA A 251 -10.51 2.38 -12.73
N ILE A 252 -9.70 3.10 -11.96
CA ILE A 252 -10.12 4.33 -11.27
C ILE A 252 -10.42 5.45 -12.26
N LYS A 253 -9.56 5.69 -13.26
CA LYS A 253 -9.76 6.73 -14.30
C LYS A 253 -11.06 6.51 -15.08
N GLU A 254 -11.49 5.27 -15.31
CA GLU A 254 -12.78 5.01 -15.97
C GLU A 254 -13.99 5.46 -15.15
N VAL A 255 -13.91 5.37 -13.82
CA VAL A 255 -14.99 5.78 -12.93
C VAL A 255 -14.90 7.26 -12.57
N HIS A 256 -13.68 7.80 -12.52
CA HIS A 256 -13.40 9.19 -12.17
C HIS A 256 -12.36 9.78 -13.14
N ALA A 257 -12.84 10.30 -14.27
CA ALA A 257 -12.00 10.77 -15.37
C ALA A 257 -11.06 11.93 -15.01
N LYS A 258 -11.40 12.73 -13.99
CA LYS A 258 -10.60 13.88 -13.53
C LYS A 258 -9.43 13.50 -12.61
N THR A 259 -9.12 12.22 -12.47
CA THR A 259 -8.06 11.72 -11.59
C THR A 259 -6.68 12.10 -12.11
N THR A 260 -5.87 12.79 -11.29
CA THR A 260 -4.45 13.01 -11.56
C THR A 260 -3.67 11.74 -11.19
N VAL A 261 -2.83 11.25 -12.09
CA VAL A 261 -2.05 10.03 -11.89
C VAL A 261 -0.58 10.33 -12.07
N PHE A 262 0.21 10.09 -11.03
CA PHE A 262 1.66 10.15 -11.14
C PHE A 262 2.34 9.00 -10.41
N TYR A 263 3.60 8.77 -10.76
CA TYR A 263 4.43 7.73 -10.20
C TYR A 263 5.70 8.31 -9.61
N LEU A 264 5.85 8.18 -8.29
CA LEU A 264 7.03 8.65 -7.60
C LEU A 264 8.16 7.62 -7.70
N TYR A 265 9.31 8.07 -8.17
CA TYR A 265 10.52 7.28 -8.21
C TYR A 265 11.71 8.11 -7.75
N ARG A 266 12.87 7.48 -7.62
CA ARG A 266 14.09 8.10 -7.09
C ARG A 266 15.30 7.49 -7.80
N ASP A 267 16.45 8.15 -7.69
CA ASP A 267 17.74 7.53 -7.94
C ASP A 267 17.80 6.06 -7.44
N MET A 268 18.17 5.17 -8.36
CA MET A 268 18.11 3.72 -8.16
C MET A 268 19.12 3.24 -7.12
N GLU A 269 20.26 3.91 -7.00
CA GLU A 269 21.24 3.61 -5.97
C GLU A 269 20.69 3.95 -4.57
N CYS A 270 20.07 5.12 -4.41
CA CYS A 270 19.41 5.52 -3.16
C CYS A 270 18.32 4.52 -2.75
N VAL A 271 17.49 4.09 -3.71
CA VAL A 271 16.46 3.05 -3.47
C VAL A 271 17.13 1.75 -3.04
N THR A 272 18.17 1.31 -3.74
CA THR A 272 18.91 0.07 -3.47
C THR A 272 19.48 0.03 -2.05
N LYS A 273 20.16 1.09 -1.63
CA LYS A 273 20.71 1.21 -0.28
C LYS A 273 19.61 1.13 0.79
N SER A 274 18.44 1.73 0.52
CA SER A 274 17.31 1.69 1.45
C SER A 274 16.60 0.31 1.46
N MET A 275 16.42 -0.32 0.31
CA MET A 275 15.85 -1.66 0.16
C MET A 275 16.71 -2.73 0.84
N TYR A 276 18.03 -2.59 0.77
CA TYR A 276 18.95 -3.45 1.49
C TYR A 276 18.69 -3.39 3.01
N LYS A 277 18.57 -2.19 3.58
CA LYS A 277 18.23 -2.03 5.01
C LYS A 277 16.85 -2.62 5.33
N LEU A 278 15.87 -2.39 4.46
CA LEU A 278 14.53 -2.97 4.60
C LEU A 278 14.57 -4.50 4.70
N SER A 279 15.50 -5.16 4.00
CA SER A 279 15.68 -6.62 4.05
C SER A 279 16.05 -7.16 5.43
N PHE A 280 16.56 -6.33 6.36
CA PHE A 280 16.85 -6.75 7.74
C PHE A 280 15.62 -6.66 8.65
N VAL A 281 14.61 -5.91 8.22
CA VAL A 281 13.37 -5.69 8.98
C VAL A 281 12.26 -6.60 8.48
N LEU A 282 12.16 -6.79 7.16
CA LEU A 282 11.03 -7.44 6.51
C LEU A 282 11.40 -8.80 5.90
N PRO A 283 10.78 -9.91 6.38
CA PRO A 283 11.03 -11.24 5.86
C PRO A 283 10.82 -11.40 4.35
N THR A 284 9.76 -10.80 3.79
CA THR A 284 9.48 -10.92 2.34
C THR A 284 10.56 -10.24 1.49
N THR A 285 11.04 -9.07 1.92
CA THR A 285 12.17 -8.39 1.25
C THR A 285 13.43 -9.23 1.35
N ARG A 286 13.73 -9.81 2.53
CA ARG A 286 14.86 -10.76 2.68
C ARG A 286 14.76 -11.95 1.72
N MET A 287 13.58 -12.55 1.62
CA MET A 287 13.33 -13.66 0.70
C MET A 287 13.57 -13.27 -0.76
N CYS A 288 13.15 -12.08 -1.18
CA CYS A 288 13.39 -11.60 -2.55
C CYS A 288 14.88 -11.50 -2.87
N TYR A 289 15.70 -10.97 -1.94
CA TYR A 289 17.15 -10.95 -2.09
C TYR A 289 17.74 -12.37 -2.25
N LEU A 290 17.28 -13.33 -1.44
CA LEU A 290 17.75 -14.72 -1.55
C LEU A 290 17.34 -15.35 -2.88
N PHE A 291 16.08 -15.20 -3.31
CA PHE A 291 15.61 -15.73 -4.58
C PHE A 291 16.40 -15.19 -5.76
N CYS A 292 16.73 -13.89 -5.74
CA CYS A 292 17.58 -13.25 -6.75
C CYS A 292 18.97 -13.91 -6.86
N ARG A 293 19.46 -14.62 -5.86
CA ARG A 293 20.75 -15.36 -5.93
C ARG A 293 20.61 -16.80 -6.40
N LEU A 294 19.45 -17.40 -6.22
CA LEU A 294 19.30 -18.85 -6.29
C LEU A 294 18.82 -19.32 -7.66
N ASN A 295 17.75 -18.73 -8.18
CA ASN A 295 17.09 -19.26 -9.37
C ASN A 295 16.19 -18.21 -10.06
N GLY A 296 16.41 -17.98 -11.35
CA GLY A 296 15.62 -17.03 -12.14
C GLY A 296 14.12 -17.37 -12.23
N ASN A 297 13.74 -18.64 -12.29
CA ASN A 297 12.32 -19.04 -12.29
C ASN A 297 11.63 -18.68 -10.96
N LEU A 298 12.34 -18.81 -9.83
CA LEU A 298 11.80 -18.40 -8.53
C LEU A 298 11.62 -16.88 -8.45
N VAL A 299 12.57 -16.13 -8.99
CA VAL A 299 12.50 -14.66 -9.09
C VAL A 299 11.30 -14.24 -9.92
N GLU A 300 11.17 -14.79 -11.13
CA GLU A 300 10.06 -14.49 -12.03
C GLU A 300 8.71 -14.84 -11.38
N ALA A 301 8.60 -16.02 -10.77
CA ALA A 301 7.39 -16.43 -10.06
C ALA A 301 7.06 -15.50 -8.89
N ALA A 302 8.07 -15.07 -8.12
CA ALA A 302 7.86 -14.13 -7.01
C ALA A 302 7.34 -12.78 -7.49
N PHE A 303 7.93 -12.19 -8.53
CA PHE A 303 7.46 -10.92 -9.10
C PHE A 303 6.08 -11.05 -9.74
N ARG A 304 5.81 -12.16 -10.44
CA ARG A 304 4.49 -12.46 -11.02
C ARG A 304 3.40 -12.52 -9.95
N ASN A 305 3.66 -13.25 -8.87
CA ASN A 305 2.72 -13.38 -7.76
C ASN A 305 2.52 -12.07 -7.00
N ALA A 306 3.52 -11.20 -7.01
CA ALA A 306 3.43 -9.84 -6.48
C ALA A 306 2.87 -8.82 -7.48
N LEU A 307 2.42 -9.25 -8.68
CA LEU A 307 1.82 -8.43 -9.75
C LEU A 307 2.76 -7.40 -10.39
N PHE A 308 4.07 -7.61 -10.30
CA PHE A 308 5.05 -6.81 -11.05
C PHE A 308 5.18 -7.29 -12.50
N PRO A 309 5.61 -6.42 -13.44
CA PRO A 309 6.05 -6.82 -14.75
C PRO A 309 7.19 -7.84 -14.67
N THR A 310 7.09 -8.94 -15.41
CA THR A 310 8.05 -10.06 -15.35
C THR A 310 9.03 -10.09 -16.52
N GLU A 311 8.92 -9.18 -17.48
CA GLU A 311 9.82 -9.11 -18.62
C GLU A 311 11.27 -8.92 -18.14
N GLY A 312 12.16 -9.80 -18.57
CA GLY A 312 13.56 -9.81 -18.15
C GLY A 312 13.81 -10.27 -16.70
N THR A 313 12.80 -10.69 -15.92
CA THR A 313 13.00 -11.05 -14.51
C THR A 313 13.59 -12.44 -14.27
N ASN A 314 13.53 -13.34 -15.26
CA ASN A 314 14.05 -14.71 -15.15
C ASN A 314 15.59 -14.73 -15.22
N ARG A 315 16.22 -14.31 -14.13
CA ARG A 315 17.68 -14.25 -13.98
C ARG A 315 18.09 -14.26 -12.50
N VAL A 316 19.38 -14.45 -12.28
CA VAL A 316 20.00 -14.26 -10.97
C VAL A 316 20.89 -13.02 -10.96
N THR A 317 21.27 -12.55 -9.77
CA THR A 317 22.11 -11.38 -9.55
C THR A 317 23.38 -11.73 -8.75
N ASP A 318 24.48 -11.08 -9.12
CA ASP A 318 25.83 -11.42 -8.63
C ASP A 318 26.11 -11.00 -7.19
N ASN A 319 25.46 -9.94 -6.72
CA ASN A 319 25.65 -9.40 -5.37
C ASN A 319 24.36 -8.73 -4.84
N ASP A 320 24.37 -8.31 -3.57
CA ASP A 320 23.21 -7.70 -2.92
C ASP A 320 22.92 -6.29 -3.50
N TYR A 321 23.94 -5.59 -4.00
CA TYR A 321 23.78 -4.29 -4.67
C TYR A 321 23.05 -4.44 -6.02
N CYS A 322 23.51 -5.34 -6.89
CA CYS A 322 22.83 -5.72 -8.13
C CYS A 322 21.40 -6.21 -7.87
N SER A 323 21.19 -6.97 -6.79
CA SER A 323 19.85 -7.43 -6.39
C SER A 323 18.90 -6.28 -6.06
N GLY A 324 19.40 -5.24 -5.37
CA GLY A 324 18.59 -4.08 -5.04
C GLY A 324 18.30 -3.20 -6.27
N ILE A 325 19.29 -3.01 -7.15
CA ILE A 325 19.13 -2.27 -8.41
C ILE A 325 18.10 -2.96 -9.30
N PHE A 326 18.24 -4.29 -9.45
CA PHE A 326 17.30 -5.10 -10.20
C PHE A 326 15.87 -4.99 -9.64
N GLN A 327 15.68 -5.12 -8.32
CA GLN A 327 14.37 -4.94 -7.69
C GLN A 327 13.79 -3.54 -7.93
N ALA A 328 14.60 -2.47 -7.82
CA ALA A 328 14.18 -1.09 -8.03
C ALA A 328 13.77 -0.82 -9.49
N ALA A 329 14.52 -1.37 -10.45
CA ALA A 329 14.21 -1.29 -11.88
C ALA A 329 12.88 -2.01 -12.20
N ILE A 330 12.69 -3.24 -11.70
CA ILE A 330 11.44 -4.01 -11.91
C ILE A 330 10.23 -3.30 -11.30
N ALA A 331 10.37 -2.74 -10.10
CA ALA A 331 9.30 -1.96 -9.49
C ALA A 331 8.94 -0.74 -10.37
N SER A 332 9.95 -0.01 -10.85
CA SER A 332 9.77 1.16 -11.71
C SER A 332 9.21 0.84 -13.11
N ASN A 333 9.37 -0.40 -13.60
CA ASN A 333 8.81 -0.83 -14.88
C ASN A 333 7.28 -0.81 -14.90
N VAL A 334 6.62 -0.86 -13.73
CA VAL A 334 5.16 -0.66 -13.64
C VAL A 334 4.78 0.69 -14.25
N TYR A 335 5.55 1.74 -13.93
CA TYR A 335 5.34 3.07 -14.49
C TYR A 335 5.61 3.12 -15.99
N LEU A 336 6.76 2.63 -16.45
CA LEU A 336 7.11 2.67 -17.87
C LEU A 336 6.05 1.96 -18.73
N LYS A 337 5.53 0.83 -18.24
CA LYS A 337 4.42 0.12 -18.89
C LYS A 337 3.16 0.97 -18.94
N MET A 338 2.77 1.60 -17.83
CA MET A 338 1.58 2.44 -17.79
C MET A 338 1.73 3.71 -18.65
N ARG A 339 2.89 4.36 -18.63
CA ARG A 339 3.24 5.54 -19.43
C ARG A 339 3.21 5.26 -20.93
N LYS A 340 3.64 4.06 -21.34
CA LYS A 340 3.60 3.64 -22.74
C LYS A 340 2.17 3.56 -23.26
N GLU A 341 1.23 3.17 -22.40
CA GLU A 341 -0.19 3.00 -22.74
C GLU A 341 -1.02 4.28 -22.52
N ASP A 342 -0.60 5.14 -21.59
CA ASP A 342 -1.31 6.37 -21.21
C ASP A 342 -0.32 7.52 -20.95
N LYS A 343 -0.34 8.52 -21.84
CA LYS A 343 0.53 9.71 -21.78
C LYS A 343 0.09 10.75 -20.75
N ASP A 344 -0.94 10.48 -19.96
CA ASP A 344 -1.32 11.30 -18.78
C ASP A 344 -0.81 10.69 -17.46
N VAL A 345 -0.10 9.57 -17.51
CA VAL A 345 0.59 9.02 -16.33
C VAL A 345 1.95 9.68 -16.22
N HIS A 346 2.16 10.54 -15.23
CA HIS A 346 3.39 11.33 -15.13
C HIS A 346 4.41 10.73 -14.16
N GLY A 347 5.70 10.88 -14.47
CA GLY A 347 6.78 10.52 -13.55
C GLY A 347 7.10 11.68 -12.61
N LEU A 348 7.39 11.40 -11.35
CA LEU A 348 7.85 12.39 -10.38
C LEU A 348 9.17 11.91 -9.80
N LEU A 349 10.27 12.61 -10.09
CA LEU A 349 11.58 12.31 -9.53
C LEU A 349 11.70 12.96 -8.15
N PHE A 350 11.84 12.14 -7.12
CA PHE A 350 11.94 12.61 -5.74
C PHE A 350 13.15 13.51 -5.50
N ASP A 351 14.25 13.27 -6.22
CA ASP A 351 15.48 14.05 -6.04
C ASP A 351 15.31 15.51 -6.52
N ASP A 352 14.51 15.76 -7.57
CA ASP A 352 14.14 17.13 -7.98
C ASP A 352 13.34 17.85 -6.89
N LEU A 353 12.40 17.15 -6.27
CA LEU A 353 11.59 17.68 -5.16
C LEU A 353 12.47 18.05 -3.96
N LEU A 354 13.55 17.32 -3.72
CA LEU A 354 14.48 17.65 -2.63
C LEU A 354 15.40 18.82 -2.97
N GLN A 355 15.77 18.97 -4.24
CA GLN A 355 16.65 20.04 -4.71
C GLN A 355 15.98 21.40 -4.57
N ASP A 356 14.70 21.50 -4.92
CA ASP A 356 13.90 22.71 -4.71
C ASP A 356 12.50 22.34 -4.18
N LYS A 357 12.41 22.25 -2.84
CA LYS A 357 11.20 21.82 -2.13
C LYS A 357 10.03 22.76 -2.37
N GLU A 358 10.28 24.07 -2.36
CA GLU A 358 9.22 25.06 -2.53
C GLU A 358 8.64 24.94 -3.93
N LYS A 359 9.48 25.01 -4.96
CA LYS A 359 9.07 24.88 -6.35
C LYS A 359 8.38 23.54 -6.62
N GLY A 360 8.93 22.44 -6.10
CA GLY A 360 8.36 21.11 -6.25
C GLY A 360 6.98 20.98 -5.61
N VAL A 361 6.77 21.48 -4.39
CA VAL A 361 5.44 21.45 -3.75
C VAL A 361 4.43 22.28 -4.52
N ARG A 362 4.77 23.50 -4.95
CA ARG A 362 3.86 24.34 -5.74
C ARG A 362 3.46 23.67 -7.06
N ALA A 363 4.44 23.08 -7.77
CA ALA A 363 4.18 22.34 -9.00
C ALA A 363 3.25 21.13 -8.76
N ILE A 364 3.47 20.39 -7.67
CA ILE A 364 2.62 19.25 -7.26
C ILE A 364 1.20 19.71 -6.95
N LEU A 365 1.01 20.80 -6.19
CA LEU A 365 -0.33 21.34 -5.90
C LEU A 365 -1.04 21.76 -7.20
N LYS A 366 -0.34 22.48 -8.09
CA LYS A 366 -0.88 22.93 -9.38
C LYS A 366 -1.34 21.77 -10.26
N ILE A 367 -0.50 20.74 -10.48
CA ILE A 367 -0.88 19.59 -11.32
C ILE A 367 -1.99 18.74 -10.69
N CYS A 368 -2.06 18.70 -9.37
CA CYS A 368 -3.14 18.03 -8.64
C CYS A 368 -4.43 18.87 -8.55
N ARG A 369 -4.43 20.08 -9.12
CA ARG A 369 -5.57 21.03 -9.07
C ARG A 369 -5.99 21.35 -7.63
N LEU A 370 -5.01 21.43 -6.74
CA LEU A 370 -5.21 21.82 -5.35
C LEU A 370 -4.92 23.32 -5.16
N PRO A 371 -5.58 23.98 -4.19
CA PRO A 371 -5.36 25.39 -3.93
C PRO A 371 -3.92 25.70 -3.51
N GLU A 372 -3.36 26.77 -4.07
CA GLU A 372 -2.02 27.26 -3.72
C GLU A 372 -1.91 27.69 -2.24
N SER A 373 -3.05 28.04 -1.62
CA SER A 373 -3.12 28.36 -0.20
C SER A 373 -2.65 27.21 0.71
N LEU A 374 -2.68 25.96 0.23
CA LEU A 374 -2.22 24.79 0.98
C LEU A 374 -0.69 24.68 1.07
N PHE A 375 0.05 25.48 0.30
CA PHE A 375 1.51 25.40 0.19
C PHE A 375 2.22 25.47 1.55
N LYS A 376 1.87 26.45 2.39
CA LYS A 376 2.56 26.66 3.68
C LYS A 376 2.42 25.45 4.60
N ASP A 377 1.22 24.88 4.67
CA ASP A 377 0.94 23.72 5.50
C ASP A 377 1.58 22.45 4.93
N ALA A 378 1.56 22.29 3.60
CA ALA A 378 2.22 21.19 2.91
C ALA A 378 3.73 21.13 3.20
N MET A 379 4.39 22.30 3.27
CA MET A 379 5.82 22.40 3.57
C MET A 379 6.20 21.91 4.98
N VAL A 380 5.25 21.84 5.92
CA VAL A 380 5.49 21.31 7.28
C VAL A 380 5.98 19.87 7.24
N ALA A 381 5.57 19.08 6.25
CA ALA A 381 5.98 17.67 6.11
C ALA A 381 7.51 17.48 6.09
N PHE A 382 8.26 18.44 5.52
CA PHE A 382 9.73 18.37 5.47
C PHE A 382 10.43 18.56 6.82
N THR A 383 9.70 19.02 7.84
CA THR A 383 10.25 19.26 9.19
C THR A 383 10.16 18.02 10.09
N ARG A 384 9.51 16.95 9.63
CA ARG A 384 9.22 15.75 10.43
C ARG A 384 9.91 14.52 9.84
N ASP A 385 10.17 13.51 10.68
CA ASP A 385 10.43 12.17 10.15
C ASP A 385 9.10 11.54 9.70
N SER A 386 8.99 11.37 8.38
CA SER A 386 7.80 10.77 7.75
C SER A 386 7.55 9.31 8.16
N GLN A 387 8.56 8.63 8.73
CA GLN A 387 8.46 7.23 9.14
C GLN A 387 8.57 7.03 10.67
N ARG A 388 8.47 8.10 11.48
CA ARG A 388 8.72 8.10 12.94
C ARG A 388 7.99 7.01 13.73
N ASN A 389 6.75 6.67 13.35
CA ASN A 389 5.91 5.71 14.09
C ASN A 389 5.90 4.31 13.45
N SER A 390 6.79 4.06 12.48
CA SER A 390 6.81 2.81 11.71
C SER A 390 8.03 1.96 12.05
N ILE A 391 7.94 0.67 11.73
CA ILE A 391 9.06 -0.29 11.84
C ILE A 391 10.23 0.00 10.89
N VAL A 392 10.11 1.02 10.05
CA VAL A 392 11.11 1.44 9.06
C VAL A 392 11.53 2.89 9.26
N SER A 393 11.41 3.40 10.50
CA SER A 393 11.84 4.75 10.87
C SER A 393 13.32 4.99 10.61
N LYS A 394 13.74 6.27 10.56
CA LYS A 394 15.15 6.63 10.39
C LYS A 394 16.02 6.04 11.50
N GLU A 395 15.52 6.01 12.72
CA GLU A 395 16.21 5.44 13.89
C GLU A 395 16.50 3.95 13.71
N VAL A 396 15.48 3.15 13.34
CA VAL A 396 15.65 1.71 13.09
C VAL A 396 16.67 1.48 11.97
N PHE A 397 16.62 2.28 10.91
CA PHE A 397 17.54 2.16 9.77
C PHE A 397 18.96 2.65 10.06
N ALA A 398 19.15 3.56 11.02
CA ALA A 398 20.46 4.04 11.43
C ALA A 398 21.28 2.93 12.13
N ALA A 399 20.60 2.01 12.83
CA ALA A 399 21.25 0.87 13.49
C ALA A 399 21.73 -0.22 12.52
N ILE A 400 21.30 -0.20 11.25
CA ILE A 400 21.66 -1.19 10.23
C ILE A 400 22.87 -0.70 9.45
N LYS A 401 23.91 -1.56 9.37
CA LYS A 401 25.12 -1.28 8.60
C LYS A 401 24.77 -0.90 7.15
N PRO A 402 25.41 0.12 6.57
CA PRO A 402 25.24 0.46 5.16
C PRO A 402 25.58 -0.70 4.22
N LEU A 403 25.01 -0.66 3.02
CA LEU A 403 25.43 -1.56 1.95
C LEU A 403 26.74 -1.05 1.35
N GLU A 404 27.78 -1.85 1.50
CA GLU A 404 29.07 -1.64 0.83
C GLU A 404 29.08 -2.43 -0.48
N TYR A 405 29.66 -1.84 -1.52
CA TYR A 405 29.77 -2.45 -2.85
C TYR A 405 31.06 -1.93 -3.53
N THR A 406 31.54 -2.67 -4.52
CA THR A 406 32.76 -2.37 -5.29
C THR A 406 32.45 -1.67 -6.61
N GLU A 407 33.45 -1.07 -7.25
CA GLU A 407 33.29 -0.52 -8.62
C GLU A 407 32.89 -1.59 -9.64
N GLU A 408 33.28 -2.85 -9.44
CA GLU A 408 32.83 -3.96 -10.28
C GLU A 408 31.32 -4.21 -10.11
N ASP A 409 30.82 -4.19 -8.88
CA ASP A 409 29.39 -4.33 -8.59
C ASP A 409 28.57 -3.19 -9.22
N LYS A 410 29.14 -1.97 -9.22
CA LYS A 410 28.56 -0.80 -9.87
C LYS A 410 28.52 -0.95 -11.40
N LYS A 411 29.60 -1.43 -12.00
CA LYS A 411 29.67 -1.71 -13.45
C LYS A 411 28.61 -2.74 -13.87
N LYS A 412 28.47 -3.84 -13.12
CA LYS A 412 27.43 -4.87 -13.32
C LYS A 412 26.02 -4.30 -13.17
N SER A 413 25.81 -3.45 -12.17
CA SER A 413 24.52 -2.78 -11.96
C SER A 413 24.17 -1.81 -13.08
N ASN A 414 25.15 -1.06 -13.62
CA ASN A 414 24.96 -0.20 -14.78
C ASN A 414 24.60 -0.99 -16.04
N GLN A 415 25.17 -2.19 -16.21
CA GLN A 415 24.77 -3.08 -17.30
C GLN A 415 23.29 -3.49 -17.15
N LEU A 416 22.87 -3.90 -15.94
CA LEU A 416 21.46 -4.23 -15.66
C LEU A 416 20.54 -3.05 -15.94
N LEU A 417 20.86 -1.84 -15.46
CA LEU A 417 20.06 -0.64 -15.72
C LEU A 417 19.89 -0.38 -17.22
N LYS A 418 20.98 -0.47 -17.98
CA LYS A 418 20.95 -0.33 -19.45
C LYS A 418 20.03 -1.36 -20.10
N GLU A 419 20.08 -2.62 -19.67
CA GLU A 419 19.20 -3.69 -20.17
C GLU A 419 17.72 -3.41 -19.88
N PHE A 420 17.41 -2.78 -18.74
CA PHE A 420 16.05 -2.38 -18.36
C PHE A 420 15.65 -1.00 -18.88
N GLY A 421 16.51 -0.32 -19.67
CA GLY A 421 16.21 0.98 -20.26
C GLY A 421 16.33 2.17 -19.30
N TYR A 422 17.11 2.04 -18.23
CA TYR A 422 17.39 3.11 -17.27
C TYR A 422 18.78 3.73 -17.48
N PRO A 423 18.96 5.02 -17.11
CA PRO A 423 20.27 5.63 -17.05
C PRO A 423 21.22 4.89 -16.07
N PRO A 424 22.53 4.85 -16.35
CA PRO A 424 23.54 4.43 -15.37
C PRO A 424 23.49 5.26 -14.08
N ILE A 425 23.98 4.70 -12.97
CA ILE A 425 23.97 5.29 -11.62
C ILE A 425 24.63 6.68 -11.55
N ASP A 426 25.63 6.95 -12.40
CA ASP A 426 26.35 8.24 -12.42
C ASP A 426 25.70 9.29 -13.33
N GLN A 427 24.50 9.02 -13.83
CA GLN A 427 23.74 9.92 -14.69
C GLN A 427 22.42 10.31 -14.02
N PRO A 428 21.83 11.47 -14.38
CA PRO A 428 20.51 11.84 -13.89
C PRO A 428 19.48 10.74 -14.20
N CYS A 429 18.79 10.25 -13.17
CA CYS A 429 17.79 9.19 -13.27
C CYS A 429 16.46 9.69 -13.91
N ARG A 430 16.48 10.66 -14.82
CA ARG A 430 15.24 11.11 -15.48
C ARG A 430 14.78 10.06 -16.49
N ILE A 431 13.51 9.70 -16.44
CA ILE A 431 12.87 8.73 -17.35
C ILE A 431 11.76 9.40 -18.15
N ASP A 432 11.24 8.74 -19.20
CA ASP A 432 10.17 9.30 -20.06
C ASP A 432 8.97 9.75 -19.22
N GLY A 433 8.43 10.94 -19.53
CA GLY A 433 7.25 11.50 -18.85
C GLY A 433 7.50 12.07 -17.45
N THR A 434 8.75 12.18 -16.99
CA THR A 434 9.06 12.86 -15.73
C THR A 434 8.75 14.35 -15.81
N LEU A 435 7.95 14.83 -14.86
CA LEU A 435 7.54 16.22 -14.73
C LEU A 435 8.73 17.17 -14.61
N ASP A 436 8.66 18.28 -15.34
CA ASP A 436 9.51 19.44 -15.15
C ASP A 436 8.74 20.50 -14.36
N PHE A 437 9.29 20.91 -13.21
CA PHE A 437 8.62 21.87 -12.34
C PHE A 437 8.63 23.30 -12.91
N ASP A 438 9.62 23.69 -13.74
CA ASP A 438 9.60 24.99 -14.41
C ASP A 438 8.47 25.05 -15.43
N GLU A 439 8.37 24.00 -16.26
CA GLU A 439 7.32 23.89 -17.28
C GLU A 439 5.92 23.93 -16.65
N ILE A 440 5.72 23.20 -15.55
CA ILE A 440 4.43 23.19 -14.84
C ILE A 440 4.09 24.57 -14.31
N LEU A 441 5.05 25.29 -13.74
CA LEU A 441 4.82 26.59 -13.13
C LEU A 441 4.71 27.71 -14.18
N GLY A 442 5.28 27.52 -15.37
CA GLY A 442 5.31 28.49 -16.46
C GLY A 442 6.47 29.48 -16.33
N ASN A 443 7.60 29.03 -15.77
CA ASN A 443 8.81 29.84 -15.54
C ASN A 443 9.87 29.64 -16.61
#